data_AF-A0A3M8DRT8-F1
#
_entry.id   AF-A0A3M8DRT8-F1
#
_cell.length_a   1.000
_cell.length_b   1.000
_cell.length_c   1.000
_cell.angle_alpha   90.00
_cell.angle_beta   90.00
_cell.angle_gamma   90.00
#
_symmetry.space_group_name_H-M   'P 1'
#
loop_
_entity.id
_entity.type
_entity.pdbx_description
1 polymer ?
#
loop_
_entity_poly.entity_id
_entity_poly.type
_entity_poly.pdbx_seq_one_letter_code
_entity_poly.pdbx_strand_id
1 'polypeptide(L)'
;MSQESKGSSGSILTLTHPSAGSARKEQVVLWMDRSGTNVREGIGMQAGRENKFRGMDIAGEWHYGNLAVLRKAYRGIKAGSYISNEAGVPFAYAVRLETVGQYSTILDMNGKEIYEGDIVQYKMGENNCVGTIKFGEYEQDGSGGEYNTITCLGFFIHRLKIIPTVWDIEFDGPYYREEEQQVSPSKTEIVVIGNEWQNPELMEKGA
;
A
#
# COMPACT_ATOMS: atom_id res chain seq x y z
N MET A 1 18.99 9.60 32.78
CA MET A 1 17.63 9.61 33.37
C MET A 1 16.68 10.20 32.34
N SER A 2 15.78 9.35 31.85
CA SER A 2 14.71 9.61 30.90
C SER A 2 13.61 10.50 31.48
N GLN A 3 12.99 11.36 30.66
CA GLN A 3 11.68 11.93 30.97
C GLN A 3 10.65 11.41 29.96
N GLU A 4 9.59 10.80 30.49
CA GLU A 4 8.41 10.31 29.78
C GLU A 4 7.48 11.49 29.41
N SER A 5 7.02 11.55 28.16
CA SER A 5 5.90 12.41 27.76
C SER A 5 4.57 11.65 27.96
N LYS A 6 3.74 12.11 28.90
CA LYS A 6 2.39 11.59 29.13
C LYS A 6 1.43 12.08 28.03
N GLY A 7 0.81 11.14 27.32
CA GLY A 7 -0.21 11.39 26.29
C GLY A 7 -1.53 11.94 26.86
N SER A 8 -2.17 12.83 26.10
CA SER A 8 -3.49 13.40 26.39
C SER A 8 -4.60 12.53 25.81
N SER A 9 -5.54 12.06 26.64
CA SER A 9 -6.74 11.33 26.21
C SER A 9 -7.91 12.33 26.10
N GLY A 10 -8.34 12.64 24.88
CA GLY A 10 -9.62 13.29 24.60
C GLY A 10 -10.63 12.27 24.05
N SER A 11 -11.89 12.40 24.44
CA SER A 11 -12.99 11.54 23.98
C SER A 11 -13.57 12.05 22.65
N ILE A 12 -13.73 11.16 21.67
CA ILE A 12 -14.31 11.44 20.35
C ILE A 12 -15.81 11.14 20.41
N LEU A 13 -16.65 12.10 20.01
CA LEU A 13 -18.08 11.87 19.79
C LEU A 13 -18.33 11.91 18.27
N THR A 14 -18.79 10.79 17.70
CA THR A 14 -19.07 10.68 16.26
C THR A 14 -20.57 10.88 16.02
N LEU A 15 -20.94 11.88 15.22
CA LEU A 15 -22.31 12.04 14.73
C LEU A 15 -22.31 11.78 13.22
N THR A 16 -23.05 10.76 12.79
CA THR A 16 -23.28 10.50 11.37
C THR A 16 -24.58 11.18 10.94
N HIS A 17 -24.48 12.22 10.11
CA HIS A 17 -25.65 12.71 9.39
C HIS A 17 -25.79 11.95 8.06
N PRO A 18 -26.96 11.36 7.77
CA PRO A 18 -27.25 10.88 6.43
C PRO A 18 -27.58 12.10 5.56
N SER A 19 -26.65 12.56 4.72
CA SER A 19 -27.02 13.42 3.60
C SER A 19 -27.31 12.55 2.39
N ALA A 20 -28.49 12.78 1.79
CA ALA A 20 -28.91 12.09 0.59
C ALA A 20 -28.09 12.59 -0.61
N GLY A 21 -27.43 11.68 -1.33
CA GLY A 21 -27.05 11.92 -2.72
C GLY A 21 -25.55 11.93 -3.08
N SER A 22 -24.62 11.62 -2.18
CA SER A 22 -23.20 11.48 -2.55
C SER A 22 -22.56 10.28 -1.85
N ALA A 23 -21.84 9.44 -2.61
CA ALA A 23 -21.11 8.27 -2.10
C ALA A 23 -19.84 8.61 -1.31
N ARG A 24 -19.75 9.84 -0.75
CA ARG A 24 -18.76 10.22 0.26
C ARG A 24 -19.48 10.39 1.59
N LYS A 25 -19.20 9.51 2.55
CA LYS A 25 -19.55 9.73 3.95
C LYS A 25 -18.56 10.73 4.53
N GLU A 26 -18.91 12.01 4.50
CA GLU A 26 -18.17 13.02 5.27
C GLU A 26 -18.49 12.83 6.76
N GLN A 27 -17.49 12.46 7.56
CA GLN A 27 -17.63 12.40 9.02
C GLN A 27 -17.05 13.69 9.61
N VAL A 28 -17.91 14.46 10.29
CA VAL A 28 -17.48 15.62 11.07
C VAL A 28 -16.98 15.11 12.42
N VAL A 29 -15.70 15.33 12.72
CA VAL A 29 -15.10 14.96 14.00
C VAL A 29 -15.06 16.18 14.90
N LEU A 30 -15.80 16.13 16.01
CA LEU A 30 -15.81 17.17 17.02
C LEU A 30 -14.76 16.84 18.09
N TRP A 31 -13.74 17.69 18.21
CA TRP A 31 -12.77 17.60 19.29
C TRP A 31 -13.30 18.36 20.51
N MET A 32 -13.47 17.69 21.64
CA MET A 32 -13.80 18.32 22.92
C MET A 32 -12.57 18.36 23.82
N ASP A 33 -12.28 19.52 24.41
CA ASP A 33 -11.38 19.59 25.56
C ASP A 33 -12.08 19.07 26.83
N ARG A 34 -11.31 18.85 27.91
CA ARG A 34 -11.83 18.32 29.18
C ARG A 34 -12.90 19.21 29.84
N SER A 35 -13.05 20.47 29.39
CA SER A 35 -14.10 21.39 29.88
C SER A 35 -15.39 21.34 29.07
N GLY A 36 -15.40 20.70 27.90
CA GLY A 36 -16.60 20.58 27.05
C GLY A 36 -17.05 21.90 26.41
N THR A 37 -16.22 22.95 26.44
CA THR A 37 -16.60 24.32 26.08
C THR A 37 -16.06 24.80 24.73
N ASN A 38 -15.03 24.14 24.18
CA ASN A 38 -14.52 24.45 22.84
C ASN A 38 -14.74 23.27 21.90
N VAL A 39 -15.58 23.49 20.89
CA VAL A 39 -15.77 22.60 19.75
C VAL A 39 -15.01 23.19 18.57
N ARG A 40 -14.00 22.49 18.07
CA ARG A 40 -13.37 22.82 16.77
C ARG A 40 -13.92 21.87 15.72
N GLU A 41 -14.63 22.41 14.74
CA GLU A 41 -15.00 21.70 13.52
C GLU A 41 -13.75 21.56 12.65
N GLY A 42 -13.35 20.31 12.39
CA GLY A 42 -12.31 20.00 11.43
C GLY A 42 -12.73 18.78 10.61
N ILE A 43 -12.58 18.87 9.30
CA ILE A 43 -12.57 17.71 8.40
C ILE A 43 -11.27 16.93 8.68
N GLY A 44 -11.32 16.06 9.68
CA GLY A 44 -10.25 15.12 9.98
C GLY A 44 -10.41 13.86 9.14
N MET A 45 -9.62 13.69 8.09
CA MET A 45 -9.35 12.35 7.54
C MET A 45 -8.72 11.53 8.65
N GLN A 46 -9.38 10.44 9.04
CA GLN A 46 -8.92 9.55 10.09
C GLN A 46 -7.65 8.85 9.61
N ALA A 47 -6.48 9.33 10.00
CA ALA A 47 -5.19 8.67 9.80
C ALA A 47 -5.06 7.45 10.74
N GLY A 48 -5.99 6.50 10.63
CA GLY A 48 -5.81 5.15 11.11
C GLY A 48 -5.22 4.35 9.96
N ARG A 49 -3.98 3.89 10.09
CA ARG A 49 -3.39 2.94 9.13
C ARG A 49 -4.34 1.74 9.04
N GLU A 50 -4.99 1.54 7.91
CA GLU A 50 -5.77 0.31 7.72
C GLU A 50 -4.79 -0.86 7.78
N ASN A 51 -4.89 -1.67 8.84
CA ASN A 51 -4.06 -2.86 9.01
C ASN A 51 -4.61 -3.99 8.14
N LYS A 52 -4.73 -3.74 6.84
CA LYS A 52 -5.24 -4.68 5.86
C LYS A 52 -4.09 -5.37 5.15
N PHE A 53 -4.15 -6.69 5.13
CA PHE A 53 -3.18 -7.57 4.48
C PHE A 53 -3.91 -8.55 3.58
N ARG A 54 -3.17 -9.12 2.65
CA ARG A 54 -3.58 -10.31 1.91
C ARG A 54 -2.54 -11.42 2.04
N GLY A 55 -2.94 -12.67 1.82
CA GLY A 55 -2.04 -13.81 1.71
C GLY A 55 -2.71 -14.95 0.97
N MET A 56 -1.91 -15.73 0.24
CA MET A 56 -2.40 -16.86 -0.55
C MET A 56 -2.30 -18.14 0.27
N ASP A 57 -3.37 -18.93 0.31
CA ASP A 57 -3.34 -20.25 0.93
C ASP A 57 -2.65 -21.30 0.05
N ILE A 58 -2.52 -22.53 0.57
CA ILE A 58 -1.89 -23.65 -0.16
C ILE A 58 -2.66 -24.09 -1.41
N ALA A 59 -3.94 -23.75 -1.53
CA ALA A 59 -4.77 -24.06 -2.70
C ALA A 59 -4.61 -23.01 -3.82
N GLY A 60 -4.03 -21.85 -3.50
CA GLY A 60 -3.84 -20.75 -4.45
C GLY A 60 -4.86 -19.63 -4.31
N GLU A 61 -5.70 -19.65 -3.27
CA GLU A 61 -6.75 -18.67 -3.06
C GLU A 61 -6.25 -17.50 -2.19
N TRP A 62 -6.62 -16.28 -2.56
CA TRP A 62 -6.27 -15.07 -1.82
C TRP A 62 -7.26 -14.81 -0.67
N HIS A 63 -6.72 -14.59 0.52
CA HIS A 63 -7.46 -14.19 1.71
C HIS A 63 -7.05 -12.79 2.14
N TYR A 64 -8.01 -12.00 2.62
CA TYR A 64 -7.82 -10.59 2.99
C TYR A 64 -8.27 -10.32 4.43
N GLY A 65 -7.55 -9.47 5.14
CA GLY A 65 -7.84 -9.08 6.52
C GLY A 65 -6.58 -8.83 7.35
N ASN A 66 -6.66 -9.02 8.67
CA ASN A 66 -5.51 -8.76 9.54
C ASN A 66 -4.52 -9.93 9.54
N LEU A 67 -3.22 -9.63 9.55
CA LEU A 67 -2.16 -10.62 9.65
C LEU A 67 -1.89 -11.03 11.10
N ALA A 68 -1.92 -12.34 11.37
CA ALA A 68 -1.47 -12.94 12.63
C ALA A 68 -0.35 -13.95 12.37
N VAL A 69 0.76 -13.82 13.10
CA VAL A 69 1.91 -14.75 12.98
C VAL A 69 2.09 -15.51 14.29
N LEU A 70 1.83 -16.81 14.24
CA LEU A 70 1.99 -17.71 15.37
C LEU A 70 3.35 -18.40 15.32
N ARG A 71 4.28 -18.01 16.20
CA ARG A 71 5.65 -18.55 16.22
C ARG A 71 5.76 -19.98 16.79
N LYS A 72 4.78 -20.42 17.58
CA LYS A 72 4.73 -21.76 18.21
C LYS A 72 3.28 -22.23 18.26
N ALA A 73 3.05 -23.53 18.13
CA ALA A 73 1.69 -24.07 18.19
C ALA A 73 0.96 -23.67 19.49
N TYR A 74 -0.33 -23.36 19.38
CA TYR A 74 -1.17 -22.89 20.48
C TYR A 74 -2.56 -23.49 20.38
N ARG A 75 -3.04 -24.16 21.44
CA ARG A 75 -4.39 -24.75 21.52
C ARG A 75 -4.80 -25.56 20.27
N GLY A 76 -3.90 -26.41 19.76
CA GLY A 76 -4.15 -27.25 18.58
C GLY A 76 -3.95 -26.54 17.23
N ILE A 77 -3.71 -25.24 17.22
CA ILE A 77 -3.34 -24.47 16.02
C ILE A 77 -1.83 -24.58 15.83
N LYS A 78 -1.39 -24.94 14.63
CA LYS A 78 0.04 -25.05 14.28
C LYS A 78 0.69 -23.65 14.21
N ALA A 79 2.00 -23.59 14.37
CA ALA A 79 2.74 -22.37 14.05
C ALA A 79 2.57 -22.04 12.55
N GLY A 80 2.48 -20.75 12.22
CA GLY A 80 2.24 -20.31 10.84
C GLY A 80 1.76 -18.86 10.74
N SER A 81 1.51 -18.44 9.50
CA SER A 81 0.95 -17.14 9.15
C SER A 81 -0.51 -17.29 8.81
N TYR A 82 -1.32 -16.34 9.27
CA TYR A 82 -2.75 -16.39 9.11
C TYR A 82 -3.36 -15.05 8.76
N ILE A 83 -4.39 -15.06 7.92
CA ILE A 83 -5.21 -13.89 7.62
C ILE A 83 -6.58 -14.05 8.29
N SER A 84 -6.88 -13.20 9.27
CA SER A 84 -8.19 -13.19 9.93
C SER A 84 -9.17 -12.34 9.14
N ASN A 85 -10.37 -12.85 8.89
CA ASN A 85 -11.46 -12.03 8.38
C ASN A 85 -11.97 -11.07 9.48
N GLU A 86 -12.74 -10.05 9.08
CA GLU A 86 -13.34 -9.05 9.99
C GLU A 86 -14.31 -9.64 11.02
N ALA A 87 -14.62 -10.94 10.96
CA ALA A 87 -15.63 -11.58 11.78
C ALA A 87 -15.15 -11.99 13.19
N GLY A 88 -13.86 -11.79 13.53
CA GLY A 88 -13.37 -12.02 14.90
C GLY A 88 -13.46 -13.47 15.42
N VAL A 89 -13.66 -14.44 14.52
CA VAL A 89 -13.73 -15.89 14.82
C VAL A 89 -12.37 -16.57 14.60
N PRO A 90 -12.07 -17.69 15.30
CA PRO A 90 -10.71 -18.23 15.47
C PRO A 90 -10.09 -18.90 14.24
N PHE A 91 -10.82 -19.01 13.12
CA PHE A 91 -10.29 -19.62 11.90
C PHE A 91 -9.78 -18.52 10.98
N ALA A 92 -8.59 -18.03 11.32
CA ALA A 92 -7.79 -17.29 10.37
C ALA A 92 -7.33 -18.28 9.26
N TYR A 93 -7.32 -17.84 8.01
CA TYR A 93 -6.87 -18.66 6.90
C TYR A 93 -5.38 -18.87 6.99
N ALA A 94 -4.90 -20.12 7.01
CA ALA A 94 -3.47 -20.40 6.97
C ALA A 94 -2.94 -20.05 5.58
N VAL A 95 -1.94 -19.15 5.52
CA VAL A 95 -1.38 -18.64 4.26
C VAL A 95 0.12 -18.90 4.17
N ARG A 96 0.63 -18.89 2.94
CA ARG A 96 2.07 -18.90 2.67
C ARG A 96 2.68 -17.55 3.04
N LEU A 97 3.67 -17.55 3.93
CA LEU A 97 4.25 -16.33 4.50
C LEU A 97 4.84 -15.42 3.41
N GLU A 98 5.49 -16.00 2.42
CA GLU A 98 6.12 -15.28 1.30
C GLU A 98 5.11 -14.50 0.46
N THR A 99 3.84 -14.89 0.46
CA THR A 99 2.77 -14.22 -0.30
C THR A 99 2.07 -13.11 0.48
N VAL A 100 2.42 -12.93 1.76
CA VAL A 100 1.78 -11.92 2.61
C VAL A 100 2.18 -10.53 2.12
N GLY A 101 1.18 -9.71 1.80
CA GLY A 101 1.39 -8.34 1.34
C GLY A 101 0.48 -7.35 2.06
N GLN A 102 1.04 -6.19 2.44
CA GLN A 102 0.28 -5.11 3.06
C GLN A 102 -0.45 -4.27 2.01
N TYR A 103 -1.67 -3.82 2.34
CA TYR A 103 -2.40 -2.83 1.53
C TYR A 103 -1.66 -1.49 1.52
N SER A 104 -1.45 -0.94 0.33
CA SER A 104 -0.75 0.34 0.16
C SER A 104 -1.56 1.57 0.54
N THR A 105 -2.86 1.43 0.85
CA THR A 105 -3.84 2.52 1.00
C THR A 105 -4.13 3.29 -0.29
N ILE A 106 -3.65 2.79 -1.43
CA ILE A 106 -3.83 3.40 -2.75
C ILE A 106 -4.69 2.47 -3.62
N LEU A 107 -5.60 3.09 -4.37
CA LEU A 107 -6.37 2.44 -5.43
C LEU A 107 -5.73 2.73 -6.79
N ASP A 108 -5.74 1.74 -7.67
CA ASP A 108 -5.37 1.92 -9.07
C ASP A 108 -6.45 2.72 -9.83
N MET A 109 -6.21 3.03 -11.11
CA MET A 109 -7.15 3.81 -11.91
C MET A 109 -8.53 3.16 -12.11
N ASN A 110 -8.66 1.85 -11.86
CA ASN A 110 -9.91 1.11 -11.94
C ASN A 110 -10.59 0.95 -10.56
N GLY A 111 -10.06 1.60 -9.52
CA GLY A 111 -10.57 1.50 -8.16
C GLY A 111 -10.15 0.21 -7.44
N LYS A 112 -9.19 -0.55 -7.98
CA LYS A 112 -8.67 -1.77 -7.35
C LYS A 112 -7.61 -1.42 -6.32
N GLU A 113 -7.71 -2.00 -5.14
CA GLU A 113 -6.70 -1.87 -4.09
C GLU A 113 -5.34 -2.43 -4.52
N ILE A 114 -4.28 -1.68 -4.25
CA ILE A 114 -2.90 -2.06 -4.54
C ILE A 114 -2.22 -2.61 -3.29
N TYR A 115 -1.64 -3.80 -3.38
CA TYR A 115 -0.93 -4.48 -2.30
C TYR A 115 0.54 -4.70 -2.65
N GLU A 116 1.37 -4.93 -1.63
CA GLU A 116 2.71 -5.46 -1.83
C GLU A 116 2.69 -6.74 -2.70
N GLY A 117 3.65 -6.82 -3.62
CA GLY A 117 3.77 -7.91 -4.59
C GLY A 117 2.82 -7.78 -5.79
N ASP A 118 1.99 -6.74 -5.89
CA ASP A 118 1.29 -6.45 -7.14
C ASP A 118 2.27 -6.00 -8.22
N ILE A 119 2.03 -6.46 -9.45
CA ILE A 119 2.71 -6.01 -10.65
C ILE A 119 1.81 -4.98 -11.31
N VAL A 120 2.38 -3.82 -11.59
CA VAL A 120 1.68 -2.66 -12.09
C VAL A 120 2.25 -2.17 -13.40
N GLN A 121 1.37 -1.71 -14.27
CA GLN A 121 1.72 -0.84 -15.38
C GLN A 121 1.54 0.61 -14.94
N TYR A 122 2.50 1.46 -15.27
CA TYR A 122 2.48 2.85 -14.85
C TYR A 122 3.18 3.78 -15.85
N LYS A 123 2.88 5.08 -15.79
CA LYS A 123 3.57 6.09 -16.62
C LYS A 123 4.68 6.79 -15.87
N MET A 124 5.81 7.02 -16.53
CA MET A 124 6.92 7.82 -16.01
C MET A 124 7.38 8.78 -17.10
N GLY A 125 7.01 10.05 -16.97
CA GLY A 125 7.11 10.99 -18.09
C GLY A 125 6.28 10.50 -19.28
N GLU A 126 6.91 10.34 -20.44
CA GLU A 126 6.28 9.81 -21.65
C GLU A 126 6.35 8.27 -21.76
N ASN A 127 7.11 7.63 -20.88
CA ASN A 127 7.37 6.20 -20.95
C ASN A 127 6.28 5.40 -20.23
N ASN A 128 5.89 4.26 -20.83
CA ASN A 128 5.11 3.24 -20.15
C ASN A 128 6.06 2.25 -19.50
N CYS A 129 5.86 1.96 -18.23
CA CYS A 129 6.72 1.10 -17.44
C CYS A 129 5.91 -0.04 -16.81
N VAL A 130 6.61 -1.14 -16.52
CA VAL A 130 6.11 -2.22 -15.67
C VAL A 130 7.00 -2.30 -14.43
N GLY A 131 6.39 -2.45 -13.27
CA GLY A 131 7.11 -2.55 -12.01
C GLY A 131 6.34 -3.33 -10.96
N THR A 132 7.02 -3.65 -9.86
CA THR A 132 6.42 -4.36 -8.73
C THR A 132 6.31 -3.47 -7.52
N ILE A 133 5.19 -3.55 -6.81
CA ILE A 133 4.96 -2.86 -5.54
C ILE A 133 5.74 -3.54 -4.43
N LYS A 134 6.59 -2.76 -3.76
CA LYS A 134 7.41 -3.17 -2.61
C LYS A 134 7.24 -2.19 -1.47
N PHE A 135 7.52 -2.64 -0.25
CA PHE A 135 7.59 -1.78 0.93
C PHE A 135 9.01 -1.80 1.50
N GLY A 136 9.55 -0.64 1.84
CA GLY A 136 10.87 -0.54 2.43
C GLY A 136 11.49 0.84 2.27
N GLU A 137 12.79 0.90 2.52
CA GLU A 137 13.61 2.07 2.19
C GLU A 137 13.89 2.08 0.69
N TYR A 138 13.71 3.23 0.06
CA TYR A 138 13.95 3.43 -1.35
C TYR A 138 14.50 4.84 -1.60
N GLU A 139 15.30 4.99 -2.65
CA GLU A 139 15.86 6.27 -3.05
C GLU A 139 14.98 6.90 -4.12
N GLN A 140 14.65 8.18 -3.95
CA GLN A 140 13.91 8.93 -4.95
C GLN A 140 14.70 10.17 -5.36
N ASP A 141 14.92 10.30 -6.66
CA ASP A 141 15.37 11.54 -7.29
C ASP A 141 14.20 12.24 -7.98
N GLY A 142 13.74 13.36 -7.40
CA GLY A 142 12.70 14.20 -7.99
C GLY A 142 13.24 15.33 -8.87
N SER A 143 14.56 15.39 -9.05
CA SER A 143 15.27 16.52 -9.66
C SER A 143 15.90 16.20 -11.01
N GLY A 144 15.95 14.92 -11.39
CA GLY A 144 16.59 14.49 -12.64
C GLY A 144 18.11 14.70 -12.61
N GLY A 145 18.73 14.47 -11.46
CA GLY A 145 20.16 14.54 -11.22
C GLY A 145 20.67 15.90 -10.71
N GLU A 146 19.80 16.88 -10.47
CA GLU A 146 20.20 18.22 -9.99
C GLU A 146 20.54 18.22 -8.49
N TYR A 147 19.87 17.38 -7.71
CA TYR A 147 20.07 17.20 -6.26
C TYR A 147 20.29 15.73 -5.91
N ASN A 148 20.91 15.49 -4.74
CA ASN A 148 21.08 14.13 -4.22
C ASN A 148 19.73 13.44 -4.02
N THR A 149 19.70 12.12 -4.20
CA THR A 149 18.55 11.27 -3.87
C THR A 149 18.17 11.43 -2.40
N ILE A 150 16.86 11.38 -2.14
CA ILE A 150 16.33 11.35 -0.77
C ILE A 150 15.90 9.93 -0.46
N THR A 151 16.36 9.40 0.68
CA THR A 151 15.87 8.12 1.20
C THR A 151 14.45 8.30 1.76
N CYS A 152 13.52 7.52 1.24
CA CYS A 152 12.13 7.47 1.65
C CYS A 152 11.82 6.10 2.26
N LEU A 153 10.93 6.04 3.26
CA LEU A 153 10.40 4.78 3.81
C LEU A 153 8.91 4.66 3.46
N GLY A 154 8.54 3.63 2.71
CA GLY A 154 7.14 3.41 2.35
C GLY A 154 6.97 2.43 1.21
N PHE A 155 5.81 2.49 0.56
CA PHE A 155 5.58 1.78 -0.69
C PHE A 155 6.30 2.47 -1.84
N PHE A 156 6.92 1.67 -2.70
CA PHE A 156 7.55 2.10 -3.93
C PHE A 156 7.30 1.08 -5.03
N ILE A 157 7.36 1.55 -6.28
CA ILE A 157 7.39 0.71 -7.45
C ILE A 157 8.85 0.44 -7.77
N HIS A 158 9.26 -0.83 -7.78
CA HIS A 158 10.53 -1.27 -8.32
C HIS A 158 10.36 -1.56 -9.82
N ARG A 159 10.95 -0.73 -10.68
CA ARG A 159 10.83 -0.86 -12.14
C ARG A 159 11.47 -2.16 -12.63
N LEU A 160 10.72 -2.94 -13.41
CA LEU A 160 11.18 -4.17 -14.05
C LEU A 160 11.61 -3.94 -15.49
N LYS A 161 10.81 -3.16 -16.24
CA LYS A 161 11.07 -2.83 -17.65
C LYS A 161 10.37 -1.54 -18.08
N ILE A 162 10.93 -0.93 -19.10
CA ILE A 162 10.29 0.12 -19.89
C ILE A 162 9.69 -0.55 -21.13
N ILE A 163 8.48 -0.18 -21.49
CA ILE A 163 7.83 -0.59 -22.74
C ILE A 163 8.29 0.40 -23.81
N PRO A 164 9.10 -0.02 -24.80
CA PRO A 164 9.61 0.87 -25.82
C PRO A 164 8.46 1.49 -26.63
N THR A 165 8.56 2.79 -26.87
CA THR A 165 7.74 3.49 -27.86
C THR A 165 8.26 3.21 -29.27
N VAL A 166 7.49 3.62 -30.28
CA VAL A 166 7.94 3.55 -31.69
C VAL A 166 9.25 4.34 -31.87
N TRP A 167 9.38 5.48 -31.21
CA TRP A 167 10.58 6.30 -31.24
C TRP A 167 11.79 5.60 -30.62
N ASP A 168 11.60 4.92 -29.49
CA ASP A 168 12.67 4.15 -28.84
C ASP A 168 13.18 3.02 -29.74
N ILE A 169 12.30 2.39 -30.52
CA ILE A 169 12.69 1.35 -31.48
C ILE A 169 13.50 1.96 -32.63
N GLU A 170 13.17 3.17 -33.06
CA GLU A 170 13.84 3.86 -34.17
C GLU A 170 15.17 4.53 -33.78
N PHE A 171 15.38 4.87 -32.50
CA PHE A 171 16.49 5.71 -32.03
C PHE A 171 17.36 5.07 -30.91
N ASP A 172 17.62 3.77 -31.00
CA ASP A 172 18.59 3.04 -30.16
C ASP A 172 18.14 2.72 -28.72
N GLY A 173 16.82 2.58 -28.52
CA GLY A 173 16.21 2.04 -27.31
C GLY A 173 15.73 3.08 -26.30
N PRO A 174 14.93 2.67 -25.31
CA PRO A 174 14.45 3.58 -24.27
C PRO A 174 15.61 4.06 -23.40
N TYR A 175 15.60 5.34 -23.05
CA TYR A 175 16.61 5.92 -22.16
C TYR A 175 16.39 5.45 -20.72
N TYR A 176 17.33 4.66 -20.18
CA TYR A 176 17.29 4.16 -18.81
C TYR A 176 18.07 5.08 -17.85
N ARG A 177 17.38 5.64 -16.86
CA ARG A 177 18.00 6.29 -15.70
C ARG A 177 17.97 5.36 -14.50
N GLU A 178 19.12 5.05 -13.92
CA GLU A 178 19.22 4.16 -12.75
C GLU A 178 18.54 4.80 -11.53
N GLU A 179 18.69 6.12 -11.39
CA GLU A 179 18.07 6.94 -10.35
C GLU A 179 16.52 6.93 -10.36
N GLU A 180 15.90 6.46 -11.46
CA GLU A 180 14.45 6.34 -11.62
C GLU A 180 13.95 4.90 -11.44
N GLN A 181 14.81 3.96 -11.02
CA GLN A 181 14.43 2.55 -10.83
C GLN A 181 13.37 2.38 -9.74
N GLN A 182 13.30 3.32 -8.79
CA GLN A 182 12.38 3.29 -7.66
C GLN A 182 11.54 4.57 -7.65
N VAL A 183 10.21 4.42 -7.67
CA VAL A 183 9.31 5.58 -7.69
C VAL A 183 8.17 5.41 -6.69
N SER A 184 7.74 6.53 -6.08
CA SER A 184 6.56 6.52 -5.22
C SER A 184 5.30 6.22 -6.03
N PRO A 185 4.42 5.31 -5.58
CA PRO A 185 3.17 4.99 -6.29
C PRO A 185 2.13 6.11 -6.20
N SER A 186 2.30 7.09 -5.30
CA SER A 186 1.31 8.15 -5.08
C SER A 186 1.25 9.20 -6.21
N LYS A 187 2.26 9.26 -7.07
CA LYS A 187 2.42 10.32 -8.09
C LYS A 187 2.13 9.84 -9.51
N THR A 188 1.47 8.70 -9.66
CA THR A 188 1.54 7.94 -10.91
C THR A 188 0.17 7.41 -11.34
N GLU A 189 -0.10 7.45 -12.65
CA GLU A 189 -1.20 6.70 -13.28
C GLU A 189 -0.85 5.21 -13.23
N ILE A 190 -1.50 4.44 -12.34
CA ILE A 190 -1.16 3.03 -12.06
C ILE A 190 -2.36 2.13 -12.39
N VAL A 191 -2.09 0.99 -13.03
CA VAL A 191 -3.03 -0.12 -13.21
C VAL A 191 -2.39 -1.41 -12.73
N VAL A 192 -3.10 -2.17 -11.88
CA VAL A 192 -2.63 -3.50 -11.48
C VAL A 192 -2.87 -4.48 -12.62
N ILE A 193 -1.81 -5.09 -13.13
CA ILE A 193 -1.84 -6.05 -14.24
C ILE A 193 -1.59 -7.50 -13.81
N GLY A 194 -1.14 -7.72 -12.57
CA GLY A 194 -0.88 -9.06 -12.04
C GLY A 194 -0.26 -9.02 -10.64
N ASN A 195 0.31 -10.13 -10.20
CA ASN A 195 1.14 -10.21 -8.99
C ASN A 195 2.27 -11.23 -9.16
N GLU A 196 3.31 -11.14 -8.33
CA GLU A 196 4.52 -11.98 -8.42
C GLU A 196 4.26 -13.49 -8.37
N TRP A 197 3.14 -13.90 -7.78
CA TRP A 197 2.84 -15.31 -7.49
C TRP A 197 1.98 -15.97 -8.56
N GLN A 198 1.06 -15.23 -9.18
CA GLN A 198 0.16 -15.73 -10.22
C GLN A 198 0.59 -15.32 -11.63
N ASN A 199 1.46 -14.31 -11.75
CA ASN A 199 1.93 -13.78 -13.03
C ASN A 199 3.46 -13.64 -13.07
N PRO A 200 4.23 -14.72 -12.80
CA PRO A 200 5.69 -14.67 -12.83
C PRO A 200 6.24 -14.28 -14.21
N GLU A 201 5.51 -14.54 -15.30
CA GLU A 201 5.86 -14.15 -16.67
C GLU A 201 5.99 -12.62 -16.84
N LEU A 202 5.31 -11.83 -16.00
CA LEU A 202 5.40 -10.38 -16.05
C LEU A 202 6.68 -9.84 -15.39
N MET A 203 7.42 -10.68 -14.66
CA MET A 203 8.64 -10.32 -13.94
C MET A 203 9.91 -10.37 -14.80
N GLU A 204 9.81 -10.82 -16.05
CA GLU A 204 10.94 -10.81 -16.99
C GLU A 204 11.45 -9.38 -17.19
N LYS A 205 12.70 -9.14 -16.79
CA LYS A 205 13.40 -7.87 -17.01
C LYS A 205 13.53 -7.65 -18.51
N GLY A 206 13.22 -6.42 -18.95
CA GLY A 206 13.52 -6.00 -20.32
C GLY A 206 15.03 -6.12 -20.55
N ALA A 207 15.42 -6.64 -21.70
CA ALA A 207 16.83 -6.72 -22.12
C ALA A 207 17.45 -5.33 -22.26
#